data_AF-A0A7C3ZE12-F1
#
_entry.id   AF-A0A7C3ZE12-F1
#
_cell.length_a   1.000
_cell.length_b   1.000
_cell.length_c   1.000
_cell.angle_alpha   90.00
_cell.angle_beta   90.00
_cell.angle_gamma   90.00
#
_symmetry.space_group_name_H-M   'P 1'
#
loop_
_entity.id
_entity.type
_entity.pdbx_description
1 polymer ?
#
loop_
_entity_poly.entity_id
_entity_poly.type
_entity_poly.pdbx_seq_one_letter_code
_entity_poly.pdbx_strand_id
1 'polypeptide(L)'
;MKMEKFKIIKNHSLSEIRGQSLMEVLIGLAIVAVIIAAAAMAISFGLQSNKTNQRNQVASSLAQQLADKVKAISDANWNDIYNLAVKSSSSQYYVNASGTALTIASGTATTSLEGIVYTLFFSVENVCRSNDASSTITSTAPCPSGSSEDPSTQKITVYTRWPAAARTGEIKFSYYLSRWKNRVFKQSDWSGGAGQEGPITEPNNKYATSSDIDASASGVIKIQGF
;
A
#
# COMPACT_ATOMS: atom_id res chain seq x y z
N MET A 1 35.64 -0.17 -102.77
CA MET A 1 34.45 0.45 -102.14
C MET A 1 33.80 -0.61 -101.24
N LYS A 2 33.73 -0.33 -99.93
CA LYS A 2 33.54 -1.29 -98.84
C LYS A 2 32.03 -1.52 -98.63
N MET A 3 31.53 -2.76 -98.70
CA MET A 3 30.14 -3.08 -98.33
C MET A 3 30.03 -3.21 -96.82
N GLU A 4 29.30 -2.29 -96.18
CA GLU A 4 28.90 -2.43 -94.77
C GLU A 4 27.73 -3.41 -94.64
N LYS A 5 27.87 -4.39 -93.73
CA LYS A 5 26.80 -5.30 -93.36
C LYS A 5 25.87 -4.60 -92.36
N PHE A 6 24.61 -4.41 -92.74
CA PHE A 6 23.55 -3.95 -91.84
C PHE A 6 23.29 -4.98 -90.74
N LYS A 7 23.37 -4.52 -89.48
CA LYS A 7 23.07 -5.28 -88.26
C LYS A 7 21.56 -5.27 -88.03
N ILE A 8 20.92 -6.44 -88.07
CA ILE A 8 19.49 -6.59 -87.74
C ILE A 8 19.32 -6.41 -86.23
N ILE A 9 18.54 -5.42 -85.83
CA ILE A 9 18.13 -5.20 -84.44
C ILE A 9 16.99 -6.19 -84.13
N LYS A 10 17.22 -7.13 -83.21
CA LYS A 10 16.15 -7.99 -82.68
C LYS A 10 15.23 -7.15 -81.79
N ASN A 11 13.98 -6.99 -82.19
CA ASN A 11 12.92 -6.53 -81.29
C ASN A 11 12.72 -7.60 -80.20
N HIS A 12 12.99 -7.26 -78.95
CA HIS A 12 12.49 -8.03 -77.83
C HIS A 12 10.97 -7.85 -77.77
N SER A 13 10.24 -8.90 -78.15
CA SER A 13 8.82 -9.03 -77.91
C SER A 13 8.57 -8.92 -76.40
N LEU A 14 7.83 -7.88 -75.98
CA LEU A 14 7.23 -7.83 -74.65
C LEU A 14 6.12 -8.88 -74.64
N SER A 15 6.37 -10.02 -73.99
CA SER A 15 5.38 -11.09 -73.87
C SER A 15 4.13 -10.55 -73.19
N GLU A 16 2.98 -10.65 -73.85
CA GLU A 16 1.70 -10.29 -73.28
C GLU A 16 1.38 -11.17 -72.06
N ILE A 17 1.30 -10.54 -70.89
CA ILE A 17 0.86 -11.15 -69.64
C ILE A 17 -0.67 -11.15 -69.64
N ARG A 18 -1.28 -12.23 -70.12
CA ARG A 18 -2.73 -12.49 -69.95
C ARG A 18 -2.91 -13.81 -69.22
N GLY A 19 -2.82 -13.71 -67.90
CA GLY A 19 -2.93 -14.82 -66.94
C GLY A 19 -2.55 -14.46 -65.50
N GLN A 20 -1.84 -13.33 -65.27
CA GLN A 20 -1.40 -12.93 -63.92
C GLN A 20 -2.41 -12.10 -63.10
N SER A 21 -3.49 -11.59 -63.70
CA SER A 21 -4.43 -10.69 -63.00
C SER A 21 -5.20 -11.36 -61.85
N LEU A 22 -5.65 -12.62 -62.01
CA LEU A 22 -6.45 -13.29 -60.97
C LEU A 22 -5.61 -13.67 -59.74
N MET A 23 -4.37 -14.14 -59.95
CA MET A 23 -3.46 -14.48 -58.86
C MET A 23 -3.00 -13.23 -58.10
N GLU A 24 -2.73 -12.12 -58.80
CA GLU A 24 -2.34 -10.85 -58.18
C GLU A 24 -3.45 -10.28 -57.29
N VAL A 25 -4.72 -10.36 -57.74
CA VAL A 25 -5.88 -9.97 -56.92
C VAL A 25 -6.03 -10.87 -55.70
N LEU A 26 -5.82 -12.19 -55.84
CA LEU A 26 -5.88 -13.12 -54.71
C LEU A 26 -4.77 -12.85 -53.69
N ILE A 27 -3.54 -12.59 -54.14
CA ILE A 27 -2.42 -12.24 -53.27
C ILE A 27 -2.69 -10.89 -52.57
N GLY A 28 -3.18 -9.89 -53.31
CA GLY A 28 -3.54 -8.58 -52.76
C GLY A 28 -4.62 -8.70 -51.68
N LEU A 29 -5.67 -9.47 -51.93
CA LEU A 29 -6.72 -9.75 -50.95
C LEU A 29 -6.18 -10.50 -49.73
N ALA A 30 -5.29 -11.48 -49.92
CA ALA A 30 -4.67 -12.21 -48.83
C ALA A 30 -3.83 -11.29 -47.94
N ILE A 31 -3.02 -10.40 -48.52
CA ILE A 31 -2.21 -9.42 -47.78
C ILE A 31 -3.10 -8.46 -47.00
N VAL A 32 -4.13 -7.91 -47.65
CA VAL A 32 -5.09 -6.99 -46.99
C VAL A 32 -5.81 -7.68 -45.83
N ALA A 33 -6.25 -8.93 -46.01
CA ALA A 33 -6.91 -9.69 -44.95
C ALA A 33 -5.99 -9.91 -43.74
N VAL A 34 -4.72 -10.24 -43.97
CA VAL A 34 -3.72 -10.41 -42.90
C VAL A 34 -3.48 -9.10 -42.15
N ILE A 35 -3.37 -7.97 -42.85
CA ILE A 35 -3.16 -6.66 -42.23
C ILE A 35 -4.37 -6.26 -41.36
N ILE A 36 -5.59 -6.47 -41.86
CA ILE A 36 -6.81 -6.16 -41.10
C ILE A 36 -6.90 -7.02 -39.84
N ALA A 37 -6.61 -8.32 -39.95
CA ALA A 37 -6.61 -9.22 -38.80
C ALA A 37 -5.56 -8.80 -37.75
N ALA A 38 -4.35 -8.43 -38.19
CA ALA A 38 -3.30 -7.94 -37.30
C ALA A 38 -3.71 -6.64 -36.59
N ALA A 39 -4.31 -5.69 -37.31
CA ALA A 39 -4.80 -4.44 -36.74
C ALA A 39 -5.90 -4.67 -35.69
N ALA A 40 -6.87 -5.54 -35.99
CA ALA A 40 -7.94 -5.88 -35.05
C ALA A 40 -7.42 -6.53 -33.76
N MET A 41 -6.43 -7.43 -33.87
CA MET A 41 -5.76 -8.03 -32.71
C MET A 41 -5.00 -6.99 -31.88
N ALA A 42 -4.25 -6.09 -32.53
CA ALA A 42 -3.49 -5.04 -31.85
C ALA A 42 -4.41 -4.08 -31.08
N ILE A 43 -5.54 -3.66 -31.68
CA ILE A 43 -6.53 -2.81 -31.01
C ILE A 43 -7.14 -3.51 -29.79
N SER A 44 -7.53 -4.77 -29.95
CA SER A 44 -8.13 -5.56 -28.86
C SER A 44 -7.17 -5.72 -27.68
N PHE A 45 -5.91 -6.02 -27.97
CA PHE A 45 -4.85 -6.11 -26.96
C PHE A 45 -4.61 -4.76 -26.28
N GLY A 46 -4.53 -3.67 -27.05
CA GLY A 46 -4.37 -2.32 -26.54
C GLY A 46 -5.49 -1.91 -25.60
N LEU A 47 -6.76 -2.16 -25.96
CA LEU A 47 -7.91 -1.85 -25.12
C LEU A 47 -7.89 -2.65 -23.81
N GLN A 48 -7.55 -3.93 -23.86
CA GLN A 48 -7.48 -4.77 -22.67
C GLN A 48 -6.33 -4.33 -21.73
N SER A 49 -5.19 -3.96 -22.32
CA SER A 49 -4.04 -3.40 -21.59
C SER A 49 -4.42 -2.09 -20.89
N ASN A 50 -5.06 -1.16 -21.61
CA ASN A 50 -5.52 0.12 -21.05
C ASN A 50 -6.52 -0.08 -19.91
N LYS A 51 -7.52 -0.96 -20.07
CA LYS A 51 -8.49 -1.28 -19.00
C LYS A 51 -7.79 -1.86 -17.76
N THR A 52 -6.79 -2.71 -17.96
CA THR A 52 -6.02 -3.29 -16.86
C THR A 52 -5.19 -2.21 -16.16
N ASN A 53 -4.54 -1.33 -16.92
CA ASN A 53 -3.75 -0.24 -16.38
C ASN A 53 -4.62 0.76 -15.60
N GLN A 54 -5.79 1.13 -16.13
CA GLN A 54 -6.76 1.99 -15.44
C GLN A 54 -7.19 1.37 -14.11
N ARG A 55 -7.52 0.07 -14.08
CA ARG A 55 -7.89 -0.63 -12.84
C ARG A 55 -6.75 -0.62 -11.82
N ASN A 56 -5.51 -0.83 -12.27
CA ASN A 56 -4.33 -0.80 -11.40
C ASN A 56 -4.07 0.60 -10.82
N GLN A 57 -4.31 1.66 -11.60
CA GLN A 57 -4.19 3.05 -11.14
C GLN A 57 -5.24 3.38 -10.08
N VAL A 58 -6.51 3.01 -10.33
CA VAL A 58 -7.59 3.18 -9.36
C VAL A 58 -7.30 2.40 -8.08
N ALA A 59 -6.91 1.13 -8.19
CA ALA A 59 -6.57 0.30 -7.04
C ALA A 59 -5.40 0.87 -6.23
N SER A 60 -4.36 1.36 -6.90
CA SER A 60 -3.21 2.00 -6.24
C SER A 60 -3.61 3.29 -5.52
N SER A 61 -4.45 4.13 -6.15
CA SER A 61 -4.97 5.35 -5.52
C SER A 61 -5.81 5.04 -4.29
N LEU A 62 -6.69 4.03 -4.36
CA LEU A 62 -7.49 3.58 -3.23
C LEU A 62 -6.65 3.03 -2.08
N ALA A 63 -5.62 2.23 -2.40
CA ALA A 63 -4.68 1.72 -1.41
C ALA A 63 -3.89 2.86 -0.73
N GLN A 64 -3.46 3.87 -1.50
CA GLN A 64 -2.77 5.05 -0.96
C GLN A 64 -3.68 5.85 -0.02
N GLN A 65 -4.93 6.09 -0.42
CA GLN A 65 -5.91 6.77 0.43
C GLN A 65 -6.17 6.02 1.74
N LEU A 66 -6.24 4.69 1.70
CA LEU A 66 -6.38 3.88 2.92
C LEU A 66 -5.13 3.99 3.80
N ALA A 67 -3.93 3.93 3.23
CA ALA A 67 -2.68 4.13 3.98
C ALA A 67 -2.63 5.50 4.66
N ASP A 68 -3.06 6.56 3.97
CA ASP A 68 -3.05 7.92 4.51
C ASP A 68 -4.08 8.09 5.64
N LYS A 69 -5.25 7.43 5.54
CA LYS A 69 -6.21 7.35 6.65
C LYS A 69 -5.63 6.63 7.87
N VAL A 70 -4.93 5.51 7.66
CA VAL A 70 -4.28 4.76 8.75
C VAL A 70 -3.20 5.62 9.43
N LYS A 71 -2.39 6.35 8.66
CA LYS A 71 -1.42 7.30 9.19
C LYS A 71 -2.10 8.40 10.01
N ALA A 72 -3.16 9.02 9.49
CA ALA A 72 -3.90 10.06 10.18
C ALA A 72 -4.48 9.57 11.54
N ILE A 73 -4.99 8.34 11.59
CA ILE A 73 -5.43 7.73 12.87
C ILE A 73 -4.25 7.57 13.83
N SER A 74 -3.11 7.07 13.34
CA SER A 74 -1.92 6.88 14.18
C SER A 74 -1.34 8.19 14.72
N ASP A 75 -1.45 9.27 13.94
CA ASP A 75 -1.01 10.62 14.31
C ASP A 75 -1.93 11.23 15.37
N ALA A 76 -3.23 10.93 15.30
CA ALA A 76 -4.21 11.36 16.28
C ALA A 76 -4.03 10.62 17.62
N ASN A 77 -3.99 9.28 17.59
CA ASN A 77 -3.78 8.44 18.76
C ASN A 77 -3.13 7.10 18.38
N TRP A 78 -1.85 6.94 18.71
CA TRP A 78 -1.09 5.71 18.47
C TRP A 78 -1.79 4.45 19.01
N ASN A 79 -2.47 4.57 20.15
CA ASN A 79 -3.11 3.44 20.81
C ASN A 79 -4.25 2.83 19.98
N ASP A 80 -4.87 3.59 19.07
CA ASP A 80 -5.94 3.09 18.20
C ASP A 80 -5.41 2.07 17.18
N ILE A 81 -4.12 2.15 16.83
CA ILE A 81 -3.42 1.16 16.00
C ILE A 81 -2.79 0.07 16.89
N TYR A 82 -2.11 0.47 17.96
CA TYR A 82 -1.35 -0.49 18.78
C TYR A 82 -2.24 -1.46 19.57
N ASN A 83 -3.45 -1.06 19.98
CA ASN A 83 -4.32 -1.92 20.78
C ASN A 83 -5.31 -2.75 19.96
N LEU A 84 -5.12 -2.85 18.64
CA LEU A 84 -5.94 -3.73 17.80
C LEU A 84 -5.78 -5.20 18.24
N ALA A 85 -6.91 -5.89 18.39
CA ALA A 85 -6.97 -7.20 19.06
C ALA A 85 -6.17 -8.30 18.35
N VAL A 86 -6.22 -8.35 17.03
CA VAL A 86 -5.51 -9.35 16.21
C VAL A 86 -4.42 -8.66 15.41
N LYS A 87 -3.17 -9.05 15.62
CA LYS A 87 -2.00 -8.54 14.88
C LYS A 87 -1.29 -9.67 14.15
N SER A 88 -1.58 -9.81 12.86
CA SER A 88 -0.95 -10.78 11.96
C SER A 88 -1.14 -10.36 10.51
N SER A 89 -0.36 -10.94 9.59
CA SER A 89 -0.54 -10.75 8.15
C SER A 89 -1.94 -11.10 7.62
N SER A 90 -2.71 -11.91 8.37
CA SER A 90 -4.08 -12.30 8.02
C SER A 90 -5.15 -11.45 8.69
N SER A 91 -4.76 -10.53 9.58
CA SER A 91 -5.69 -9.58 10.18
C SER A 91 -6.31 -8.69 9.09
N GLN A 92 -7.59 -8.38 9.24
CA GLN A 92 -8.33 -7.54 8.30
C GLN A 92 -9.00 -6.44 9.08
N TYR A 93 -8.58 -5.22 8.79
CA TYR A 93 -9.18 -4.00 9.31
C TYR A 93 -9.47 -3.03 8.18
N TYR A 94 -10.44 -2.17 8.39
CA TYR A 94 -10.74 -1.07 7.50
C TYR A 94 -11.06 0.19 8.30
N VAL A 95 -11.01 1.33 7.62
CA VAL A 95 -11.27 2.62 8.25
C VAL A 95 -12.69 3.08 7.91
N ASN A 96 -13.48 3.34 8.95
CA ASN A 96 -14.76 4.01 8.88
C ASN A 96 -14.60 5.50 9.13
N ALA A 97 -15.37 6.32 8.41
CA ALA A 97 -15.53 7.73 8.71
C ALA A 97 -16.92 7.94 9.31
N SER A 98 -16.97 8.60 10.47
CA SER A 98 -18.23 9.06 11.08
C SER A 98 -18.09 10.55 11.39
N GLY A 99 -18.69 11.38 10.54
CA GLY A 99 -18.48 12.84 10.57
C GLY A 99 -17.02 13.19 10.32
N THR A 100 -16.38 13.82 11.31
CA THR A 100 -14.96 14.20 11.27
C THR A 100 -14.02 13.16 11.88
N ALA A 101 -14.55 12.09 12.47
CA ALA A 101 -13.76 11.06 13.13
C ALA A 101 -13.47 9.88 12.20
N LEU A 102 -12.23 9.38 12.25
CA LEU A 102 -11.83 8.13 11.61
C LEU A 102 -11.70 7.06 12.69
N THR A 103 -12.34 5.92 12.49
CA THR A 103 -12.29 4.77 13.41
C THR A 103 -11.94 3.50 12.67
N ILE A 104 -11.30 2.56 13.36
CA ILE A 104 -10.91 1.27 12.80
C ILE A 104 -11.95 0.23 13.19
N ALA A 105 -12.37 -0.57 12.21
CA ALA A 105 -13.25 -1.71 12.43
C ALA A 105 -12.63 -2.97 11.79
N SER A 106 -12.99 -4.14 12.33
CA SER A 106 -12.58 -5.43 11.78
C SER A 106 -13.36 -5.79 10.52
N GLY A 107 -12.68 -6.46 9.58
CA GLY A 107 -13.23 -6.87 8.30
C GLY A 107 -12.69 -6.06 7.12
N THR A 108 -13.52 -5.87 6.11
CA THR A 108 -13.14 -5.20 4.85
C THR A 108 -14.16 -4.14 4.47
N ALA A 109 -13.70 -3.08 3.81
CA ALA A 109 -14.56 -2.10 3.16
C ALA A 109 -14.74 -2.46 1.68
N THR A 110 -15.84 -2.04 1.09
CA THR A 110 -16.02 -2.09 -0.36
C THR A 110 -16.36 -0.73 -0.93
N THR A 111 -15.91 -0.46 -2.15
CA THR A 111 -16.29 0.73 -2.93
C THR A 111 -16.53 0.32 -4.37
N SER A 112 -17.52 0.92 -5.03
CA SER A 112 -17.81 0.67 -6.43
C SER A 112 -17.40 1.86 -7.27
N LEU A 113 -16.54 1.61 -8.26
CA LEU A 113 -16.07 2.60 -9.23
C LEU A 113 -16.17 1.98 -10.61
N GLU A 114 -16.86 2.68 -11.52
CA GLU A 114 -17.06 2.22 -12.91
C GLU A 114 -17.63 0.80 -13.03
N GLY A 115 -18.53 0.42 -12.11
CA GLY A 115 -19.16 -0.92 -12.08
C GLY A 115 -18.25 -2.03 -11.56
N ILE A 116 -17.05 -1.72 -11.07
CA ILE A 116 -16.13 -2.67 -10.44
C ILE A 116 -16.18 -2.45 -8.92
N VAL A 117 -16.36 -3.53 -8.17
CA VAL A 117 -16.31 -3.52 -6.71
C VAL A 117 -14.88 -3.78 -6.25
N TYR A 118 -14.30 -2.81 -5.57
CA TYR A 118 -13.00 -2.91 -4.92
C TYR A 118 -13.18 -3.21 -3.44
N THR A 119 -12.49 -4.21 -2.94
CA THR A 119 -12.40 -4.57 -1.52
C THR A 119 -11.11 -4.00 -0.94
N LEU A 120 -11.21 -3.20 0.11
CA LEU A 120 -10.08 -2.58 0.78
C LEU A 120 -9.98 -3.04 2.23
N PHE A 121 -8.76 -3.33 2.67
CA PHE A 121 -8.45 -3.59 4.07
C PHE A 121 -6.95 -3.43 4.29
N PHE A 122 -6.54 -3.36 5.55
CA PHE A 122 -5.16 -3.41 5.96
C PHE A 122 -4.96 -4.46 7.06
N SER A 123 -3.75 -4.98 7.13
CA SER A 123 -3.29 -5.84 8.22
C SER A 123 -2.25 -5.11 9.04
N VAL A 124 -2.17 -5.48 10.32
CA VAL A 124 -1.20 -4.93 11.28
C VAL A 124 -0.40 -6.07 11.86
N GLU A 125 0.92 -5.91 11.88
CA GLU A 125 1.84 -6.86 12.47
C GLU A 125 2.77 -6.15 13.46
N ASN A 126 2.96 -6.74 14.64
CA ASN A 126 3.98 -6.27 15.58
C ASN A 126 5.36 -6.41 14.95
N VAL A 127 6.22 -5.42 15.15
CA VAL A 127 7.58 -5.39 14.61
C VAL A 127 8.57 -5.85 15.66
N CYS A 128 9.55 -6.64 15.26
CA CYS A 128 10.63 -7.10 16.12
C CYS A 128 11.93 -6.38 15.76
N ARG A 129 12.66 -5.94 16.79
CA ARG A 129 14.00 -5.37 16.66
C ARG A 129 15.05 -6.26 17.30
N SER A 130 16.26 -6.26 16.76
CA SER A 130 17.40 -6.94 17.38
C SER A 130 17.62 -6.42 18.80
N ASN A 131 17.99 -7.29 19.72
CA ASN A 131 18.28 -6.94 21.12
C ASN A 131 19.75 -6.53 21.32
N ASP A 132 20.42 -6.11 20.25
CA ASP A 132 21.78 -5.62 20.25
C ASP A 132 21.82 -4.08 20.14
N ALA A 133 23.03 -3.52 20.19
CA ALA A 133 23.25 -2.08 20.06
C ALA A 133 22.76 -1.49 18.72
N SER A 134 22.53 -2.32 17.70
CA SER A 134 22.03 -1.86 16.40
C SER A 134 20.52 -1.61 16.42
N SER A 135 19.78 -2.34 17.27
CA SER A 135 18.32 -2.22 17.42
C SER A 135 17.59 -2.18 16.07
N THR A 136 18.05 -2.97 15.11
CA THR A 136 17.56 -2.99 13.72
C THR A 136 16.25 -3.78 13.62
N ILE A 137 15.37 -3.41 12.69
CA ILE A 137 14.16 -4.19 12.42
C ILE A 137 14.58 -5.53 11.79
N THR A 138 14.23 -6.64 12.44
CA THR A 138 14.63 -7.98 11.98
C THR A 138 13.47 -8.75 11.35
N SER A 139 12.26 -8.61 11.89
CA SER A 139 11.10 -9.42 11.53
C SER A 139 9.81 -8.83 12.09
N THR A 140 8.71 -9.57 11.93
CA THR A 140 7.43 -9.33 12.62
C THR A 140 7.16 -10.44 13.63
N ALA A 141 6.32 -10.18 14.63
CA ALA A 141 6.02 -11.14 15.67
C ALA A 141 5.40 -12.44 15.10
N PRO A 142 5.65 -13.61 15.72
CA PRO A 142 6.42 -13.83 16.95
C PRO A 142 7.93 -13.58 16.77
N CYS A 143 8.54 -12.88 17.74
CA CYS A 143 9.92 -12.45 17.61
C CYS A 143 10.90 -13.63 17.79
N PRO A 144 11.88 -13.80 16.89
CA PRO A 144 12.92 -14.81 17.03
C PRO A 144 13.86 -14.51 18.21
N SER A 145 14.60 -15.52 18.66
CA SER A 145 15.66 -15.36 19.67
C SER A 145 16.65 -14.27 19.27
N GLY A 146 17.03 -13.42 20.21
CA GLY A 146 17.86 -12.25 19.90
C GLY A 146 17.08 -11.04 19.37
N SER A 147 15.75 -11.04 19.48
CA SER A 147 14.92 -9.88 19.16
C SER A 147 13.78 -9.69 20.15
N SER A 148 13.31 -8.46 20.26
CA SER A 148 12.17 -8.06 21.09
C SER A 148 11.15 -7.31 20.25
N GLU A 149 9.89 -7.40 20.63
CA GLU A 149 8.84 -6.55 20.04
C GLU A 149 9.15 -5.08 20.32
N ASP A 150 8.88 -4.23 19.32
CA ASP A 150 8.95 -2.78 19.42
C ASP A 150 7.52 -2.19 19.49
N PRO A 151 7.01 -1.87 20.69
CA PRO A 151 5.69 -1.28 20.87
C PRO A 151 5.47 0.05 20.13
N SER A 152 6.56 0.70 19.73
CA SER A 152 6.54 2.00 19.07
C SER A 152 6.53 1.89 17.55
N THR A 153 6.64 0.69 16.98
CA THR A 153 6.61 0.47 15.53
C THR A 153 5.68 -0.69 15.18
N GLN A 154 4.85 -0.50 14.16
CA GLN A 154 3.98 -1.54 13.61
C GLN A 154 4.19 -1.61 12.10
N LYS A 155 4.12 -2.80 11.53
CA LYS A 155 4.12 -2.99 10.08
C LYS A 155 2.67 -3.00 9.62
N ILE A 156 2.36 -2.13 8.67
CA ILE A 156 1.04 -2.05 8.04
C ILE A 156 1.18 -2.60 6.63
N THR A 157 0.29 -3.51 6.26
CA THR A 157 0.15 -3.93 4.85
C THR A 157 -1.25 -3.57 4.37
N VAL A 158 -1.33 -2.77 3.32
CA VAL A 158 -2.60 -2.33 2.73
C VAL A 158 -2.91 -3.18 1.51
N TYR A 159 -4.16 -3.57 1.37
CA TYR A 159 -4.65 -4.41 0.29
C TYR A 159 -5.80 -3.71 -0.42
N THR A 160 -5.79 -3.79 -1.75
CA THR A 160 -6.94 -3.47 -2.60
C THR A 160 -7.14 -4.60 -3.59
N ARG A 161 -8.31 -5.22 -3.55
CA ARG A 161 -8.68 -6.38 -4.36
C ARG A 161 -9.89 -6.08 -5.23
N TRP A 162 -9.96 -6.65 -6.41
CA TRP A 162 -11.11 -6.51 -7.29
C TRP A 162 -11.27 -7.74 -8.20
N PRO A 163 -12.47 -8.02 -8.73
CA PRO A 163 -12.66 -9.10 -9.69
C PRO A 163 -11.96 -8.77 -11.02
N ALA A 164 -11.08 -9.65 -11.46
CA ALA A 164 -10.31 -9.53 -12.71
C ALA A 164 -10.51 -10.79 -13.58
N ALA A 165 -11.61 -10.81 -14.34
CA ALA A 165 -12.02 -11.97 -15.15
C ALA A 165 -12.02 -13.27 -14.32
N ALA A 166 -11.17 -14.25 -14.64
CA ALA A 166 -11.09 -15.54 -13.94
C ALA A 166 -10.22 -15.51 -12.66
N ARG A 167 -9.71 -14.35 -12.25
CA ARG A 167 -8.83 -14.19 -11.08
C ARG A 167 -9.24 -12.98 -10.25
N THR A 168 -8.67 -12.87 -9.06
CA THR A 168 -8.74 -11.66 -8.24
C THR A 168 -7.52 -10.79 -8.53
N GLY A 169 -7.74 -9.56 -8.99
CA GLY A 169 -6.68 -8.56 -9.05
C GLY A 169 -6.35 -8.08 -7.64
N GLU A 170 -5.06 -7.89 -7.35
CA GLU A 170 -4.59 -7.41 -6.05
C GLU A 170 -3.47 -6.39 -6.26
N ILE A 171 -3.60 -5.24 -5.60
CA ILE A 171 -2.48 -4.35 -5.27
C ILE A 171 -2.29 -4.42 -3.76
N LYS A 172 -1.05 -4.62 -3.34
CA LYS A 172 -0.66 -4.51 -1.94
C LYS A 172 0.71 -3.86 -1.81
N PHE A 173 0.88 -3.11 -0.74
CA PHE A 173 2.18 -2.61 -0.32
C PHE A 173 2.21 -2.54 1.20
N SER A 174 3.42 -2.59 1.75
CA SER A 174 3.66 -2.51 3.19
C SER A 174 4.57 -1.35 3.54
N TYR A 175 4.34 -0.75 4.69
CA TYR A 175 5.21 0.25 5.27
C TYR A 175 5.28 0.08 6.79
N TYR A 176 6.33 0.62 7.38
CA TYR A 176 6.45 0.69 8.83
C TYR A 176 5.86 2.02 9.31
N LEU A 177 5.03 1.92 10.32
CA LEU A 177 4.43 3.05 11.00
C LEU A 177 5.05 3.12 12.39
N SER A 178 5.70 4.24 12.70
CA SER A 178 6.32 4.46 14.00
C SER A 178 5.64 5.61 14.72
N ARG A 179 5.48 5.45 16.03
CA ARG A 179 5.00 6.51 16.91
C ARG A 179 6.00 7.66 16.91
N TRP A 180 5.58 8.83 16.45
CA TRP A 180 6.42 10.04 16.49
C TRP A 180 6.09 10.96 17.68
N LYS A 181 4.82 10.98 18.12
CA LYS A 181 4.40 11.83 19.24
C LYS A 181 4.52 11.07 20.56
N ASN A 182 5.41 11.53 21.42
CA ASN A 182 5.49 11.07 22.80
C ASN A 182 4.80 12.07 23.73
N ARG A 183 3.89 11.60 24.58
CA ARG A 183 3.36 12.39 25.70
C ARG A 183 3.99 11.82 26.95
N VAL A 184 4.94 12.56 27.51
CA VAL A 184 5.61 12.18 28.75
C VAL A 184 4.86 12.82 29.91
N PHE A 185 4.43 12.01 30.86
CA PHE A 185 3.98 12.51 32.15
C PHE A 185 5.23 12.75 33.02
N LYS A 186 5.37 13.96 33.55
CA LYS A 186 6.42 14.30 34.52
C LYS A 186 5.77 15.00 35.70
N GLN A 187 5.74 14.33 36.84
CA GLN A 187 5.40 14.91 38.12
C GLN A 187 6.69 15.10 38.91
N SER A 188 7.09 16.35 39.10
CA SER A 188 8.27 16.71 39.90
C SER A 188 7.89 17.22 41.28
N ASP A 189 6.65 17.63 41.50
CA ASP A 189 6.17 18.18 42.75
C ASP A 189 5.21 17.22 43.46
N TRP A 190 5.41 17.09 44.78
CA TRP A 190 4.64 16.22 45.68
C TRP A 190 4.10 16.99 46.90
N SER A 191 4.24 18.32 46.90
CA SER A 191 3.88 19.20 48.04
C SER A 191 2.38 19.30 48.33
N GLY A 192 1.52 18.79 47.45
CA GLY A 192 0.08 18.73 47.66
C GLY A 192 -0.37 17.67 48.68
N GLY A 193 0.55 16.78 49.08
CA GLY A 193 0.31 15.79 50.12
C GLY A 193 -0.54 14.58 49.68
N ALA A 194 -0.89 13.76 50.67
CA ALA A 194 -1.70 12.56 50.50
C ALA A 194 -3.18 12.86 50.16
N GLY A 195 -3.93 11.83 49.73
CA GLY A 195 -5.37 11.90 49.50
C GLY A 195 -5.79 11.94 48.03
N GLN A 196 -4.88 11.67 47.09
CA GLN A 196 -5.20 11.48 45.67
C GLN A 196 -5.19 9.99 45.33
N GLU A 197 -6.35 9.37 45.44
CA GLU A 197 -6.57 7.97 45.06
C GLU A 197 -6.96 7.85 43.58
N GLY A 198 -6.55 6.73 42.97
CA GLY A 198 -6.92 6.40 41.59
C GLY A 198 -6.15 7.15 40.50
N PRO A 199 -6.48 6.88 39.22
CA PRO A 199 -5.81 7.48 38.08
C PRO A 199 -6.10 8.98 37.98
N ILE A 200 -5.04 9.79 37.91
CA ILE A 200 -5.15 11.22 37.66
C ILE A 200 -5.26 11.50 36.15
N THR A 201 -6.21 12.33 35.77
CA THR A 201 -6.40 12.77 34.37
C THR A 201 -5.65 14.07 34.05
N GLU A 202 -5.26 14.81 35.09
CA GLU A 202 -4.48 16.03 35.01
C GLU A 202 -3.32 15.95 36.01
N PRO A 203 -2.09 16.38 35.64
CA PRO A 203 -0.99 16.44 36.58
C PRO A 203 -1.32 17.35 37.76
N ASN A 204 -1.16 16.82 38.97
CA ASN A 204 -1.22 17.59 40.20
C ASN A 204 0.03 17.30 41.04
N ASN A 205 0.07 17.82 42.27
CA ASN A 205 1.18 17.66 43.19
C ASN A 205 0.85 16.71 44.35
N LYS A 206 -0.13 15.82 44.19
CA LYS A 206 -0.61 14.91 45.25
C LYS A 206 -0.19 13.47 45.00
N TYR A 207 -0.34 12.64 46.04
CA TYR A 207 -0.16 11.19 45.99
C TYR A 207 -1.26 10.49 46.80
N ALA A 208 -1.36 9.17 46.68
CA ALA A 208 -2.33 8.34 47.38
C ALA A 208 -2.10 8.39 48.91
N THR A 209 -1.09 7.66 49.39
CA THR A 209 -0.72 7.58 50.80
C THR A 209 0.79 7.44 51.00
N SER A 210 1.30 7.89 52.14
CA SER A 210 2.70 7.68 52.56
C SER A 210 2.84 7.70 54.08
N SER A 211 3.71 6.86 54.65
CA SER A 211 4.08 6.91 56.08
C SER A 211 5.42 7.61 56.34
N ASP A 212 6.38 7.51 55.41
CA ASP A 212 7.80 7.80 55.70
C ASP A 212 8.44 8.79 54.71
N ILE A 213 7.67 9.76 54.21
CA ILE A 213 8.19 10.77 53.28
C ILE A 213 7.96 12.19 53.79
N ASP A 214 8.90 13.07 53.52
CA ASP A 214 8.76 14.52 53.63
C ASP A 214 8.65 15.11 52.22
N ALA A 215 7.47 15.62 51.92
CA ALA A 215 7.14 16.33 50.69
C ALA A 215 6.80 17.81 50.94
N SER A 216 7.14 18.36 52.12
CA SER A 216 6.80 19.75 52.50
C SER A 216 7.39 20.82 51.58
N ALA A 217 8.48 20.51 50.89
CA ALA A 217 9.13 21.39 49.93
C ALA A 217 8.70 21.07 48.49
N SER A 218 8.28 22.10 47.75
CA SER A 218 7.93 21.98 46.34
C SER A 218 9.08 21.38 45.53
N GLY A 219 8.76 20.37 44.71
CA GLY A 219 9.75 19.75 43.82
C GLY A 219 10.67 18.72 44.50
N VAL A 220 10.43 18.39 45.76
CA VAL A 220 11.29 17.53 46.57
C VAL A 220 10.47 16.46 47.26
N ILE A 221 10.98 15.22 47.23
CA ILE A 221 10.48 14.11 48.04
C ILE A 221 11.68 13.51 48.77
N LYS A 222 11.64 13.53 50.10
CA LYS A 222 12.67 12.96 50.97
C LYS A 222 12.08 11.80 51.76
N ILE A 223 12.92 10.85 52.15
CA ILE A 223 12.55 9.84 53.15
C ILE A 223 12.72 10.47 54.53
N GLN A 224 11.74 10.33 55.42
CA GLN A 224 11.90 10.71 56.82
C GLN A 224 12.72 9.61 57.53
N GLY A 225 13.91 9.93 58.02
CA GLY A 225 14.72 8.98 58.81
C GLY A 225 16.23 8.94 58.53
N PHE A 226 16.79 9.85 57.73
CA PHE A 226 18.23 10.10 57.62
C PHE A 226 18.53 11.59 57.77
#